data_AF-A0A150HQE0-F1
#
_entry.id   AF-A0A150HQE0-F1
#
_cell.length_a   1.000
_cell.length_b   1.000
_cell.length_c   1.000
_cell.angle_alpha   90.00
_cell.angle_beta   90.00
_cell.angle_gamma   90.00
#
_symmetry.space_group_name_H-M   'P 1'
#
loop_
_entity.id
_entity.type
_entity.pdbx_description
1 polymer ?
#
loop_
_entity_poly.entity_id
_entity_poly.type
_entity_poly.pdbx_seq_one_letter_code
_entity_poly.pdbx_strand_id
1 'polypeptide(L)'
;MLTKEHLLKHAISRDQVTIKGHLTEPRSYGVYALPLDIDGTKRFRFGNHPVRQQELKHEFGSCRLYQLFLDRKQAETLAKWLNKEIQ
;
A
#
# COMPACT_ATOMS: atom_id res chain seq x y z
N MET A 1 -21.97 -1.20 -0.63
CA MET A 1 -20.56 -1.62 -0.80
C MET A 1 -19.68 -0.37 -0.76
N LEU A 2 -18.55 -0.41 -0.05
CA LEU A 2 -17.52 0.63 -0.17
C LEU A 2 -16.86 0.52 -1.56
N THR A 3 -16.85 1.60 -2.33
CA THR A 3 -16.19 1.65 -3.63
C THR A 3 -14.72 2.07 -3.49
N LYS A 4 -13.90 1.81 -4.52
CA LYS A 4 -12.51 2.29 -4.58
C LYS A 4 -12.44 3.81 -4.46
N GLU A 5 -13.32 4.54 -5.12
CA GLU A 5 -13.35 6.00 -5.10
C GLU A 5 -13.60 6.52 -3.67
N HIS A 6 -14.47 5.84 -2.92
CA HIS A 6 -14.71 6.18 -1.52
C HIS A 6 -13.45 5.97 -0.66
N LEU A 7 -12.72 4.88 -0.87
CA LEU A 7 -11.45 4.64 -0.16
C LEU A 7 -10.42 5.71 -0.52
N LEU A 8 -10.27 6.05 -1.80
CA LEU A 8 -9.27 7.01 -2.26
C LEU A 8 -9.50 8.44 -1.72
N LYS A 9 -10.72 8.79 -1.30
CA LYS A 9 -10.97 10.06 -0.59
C LYS A 9 -10.26 10.18 0.76
N HIS A 10 -9.92 9.05 1.38
CA HIS A 10 -9.19 9.02 2.65
C HIS A 10 -7.68 8.84 2.48
N ALA A 11 -7.24 8.80 1.23
CA ALA A 11 -5.83 8.69 0.93
C ALA A 11 -5.09 9.96 1.31
N ILE A 12 -3.87 9.80 1.80
CA ILE A 12 -2.95 10.90 2.06
C ILE A 12 -1.82 10.92 1.06
N SER A 13 -1.20 12.08 0.92
CA SER A 13 0.04 12.26 0.18
C SER A 13 1.25 12.04 1.10
N ARG A 14 2.42 11.79 0.49
CA ARG A 14 3.67 11.45 1.21
C ARG A 14 4.22 12.60 2.05
N ASP A 15 3.91 13.83 1.66
CA ASP A 15 4.26 15.08 2.36
C ASP A 15 3.49 15.28 3.67
N GLN A 16 2.39 14.55 3.88
CA GLN A 16 1.60 14.61 5.11
C GLN A 16 2.18 13.72 6.24
N VAL A 17 3.26 12.99 5.98
CA VAL A 17 3.91 12.12 6.96
C VAL A 17 5.42 12.34 6.93
N THR A 18 6.05 12.24 8.08
CA THR A 18 7.51 12.30 8.19
C THR A 18 8.03 10.96 8.66
N ILE A 19 9.15 10.48 8.08
CA ILE A 19 9.82 9.27 8.57
C ILE A 19 10.47 9.57 9.91
N LYS A 20 10.13 8.78 10.93
CA LYS A 20 10.70 8.85 12.28
C LYS A 20 11.11 7.44 12.71
N GLY A 21 12.43 7.22 12.79
CA GLY A 21 13.00 5.89 12.94
C GLY A 21 12.63 5.01 11.74
N HIS A 22 12.04 3.84 12.01
CA HIS A 22 11.63 2.89 10.96
C HIS A 22 10.21 3.12 10.43
N LEU A 23 9.43 3.99 11.06
CA LEU A 23 8.02 4.24 10.74
C LEU A 23 7.80 5.69 10.34
N THR A 24 6.53 6.06 10.16
CA THR A 24 6.09 7.43 9.91
C THR A 24 5.39 8.01 11.13
N GLU A 25 5.45 9.33 11.27
CA GLU A 25 4.65 10.12 12.20
C GLU A 25 3.82 11.15 11.39
N PRO A 26 2.47 11.10 11.44
CA PRO A 26 1.66 10.03 12.04
C PRO A 26 1.89 8.66 11.35
N ARG A 27 1.58 7.57 12.05
CA ARG A 27 1.74 6.21 11.52
C ARG A 27 0.88 6.03 10.28
N SER A 28 1.50 5.62 9.18
CA SER A 28 0.83 5.39 7.90
C SER A 28 1.02 3.99 7.35
N TYR A 29 0.11 3.63 6.45
CA TYR A 29 0.02 2.31 5.82
C TYR A 29 -0.04 2.49 4.30
N GLY A 30 0.88 1.84 3.60
CA GLY A 30 0.97 1.90 2.15
C GLY A 30 0.31 0.71 1.49
N VAL A 31 -0.31 0.96 0.34
CA VAL A 31 -0.67 -0.03 -0.68
C VAL A 31 0.39 0.05 -1.78
N TYR A 32 0.94 -1.09 -2.17
CA TYR A 32 2.03 -1.20 -3.13
C TYR A 32 1.64 -2.15 -4.25
N ALA A 33 2.04 -1.81 -5.47
CA ALA A 33 1.94 -2.68 -6.63
C ALA A 33 3.30 -3.36 -6.88
N LEU A 34 3.28 -4.69 -7.00
CA LEU A 34 4.39 -5.45 -7.54
C LEU A 34 4.45 -5.34 -9.07
N PRO A 35 5.63 -5.61 -9.67
CA PRO A 35 5.76 -5.81 -11.12
C PRO A 35 4.78 -6.86 -11.67
N LEU A 36 4.46 -6.76 -12.97
CA LEU A 36 3.45 -7.61 -13.63
C LEU A 36 3.92 -9.04 -13.88
N ASP A 37 5.23 -9.24 -13.95
CA ASP A 37 5.95 -10.48 -14.21
C ASP A 37 6.16 -11.36 -12.97
N ILE A 38 5.65 -10.94 -11.80
CA ILE A 38 5.68 -11.76 -10.59
C ILE A 38 4.50 -12.74 -10.59
N ASP A 39 4.76 -13.96 -11.07
CA ASP A 39 3.76 -15.01 -11.18
C ASP A 39 3.33 -15.60 -9.81
N GLY A 40 2.12 -16.16 -9.78
CA GLY A 40 1.64 -16.98 -8.67
C GLY A 40 1.34 -16.23 -7.36
N THR A 41 1.26 -14.90 -7.38
CA THR A 41 1.06 -14.12 -6.15
C THR A 41 0.15 -12.91 -6.30
N LYS A 42 -0.35 -12.38 -5.17
CA LYS A 42 -1.17 -11.16 -5.17
C LYS A 42 -0.31 -9.97 -5.58
N ARG A 43 -0.70 -9.28 -6.66
CA ARG A 43 0.02 -8.11 -7.19
C ARG A 43 0.02 -6.94 -6.21
N PHE A 44 -1.10 -6.67 -5.55
CA PHE A 44 -1.21 -5.55 -4.61
C PHE A 44 -0.99 -6.01 -3.17
N ARG A 45 -0.05 -5.35 -2.48
CA ARG A 45 0.34 -5.63 -1.10
C ARG A 45 0.06 -4.41 -0.23
N PHE A 46 -0.13 -4.60 1.07
CA PHE A 46 -0.27 -3.48 2.00
C PHE A 46 0.54 -3.72 3.28
N GLY A 47 0.85 -2.65 4.01
CA GLY A 47 1.51 -2.73 5.31
C GLY A 47 2.04 -1.37 5.80
N ASN A 48 2.77 -1.36 6.91
CA ASN A 48 3.33 -0.15 7.49
C ASN A 48 4.25 0.57 6.49
N HIS A 49 4.16 1.90 6.38
CA HIS A 49 5.07 2.69 5.58
C HIS A 49 6.17 3.35 6.45
N PRO A 50 7.46 3.31 6.04
CA PRO A 50 8.01 2.72 4.81
C PRO A 50 8.45 1.24 4.92
N VAL A 51 8.36 0.61 6.11
CA VAL A 51 8.86 -0.77 6.35
C VAL A 51 8.41 -1.76 5.28
N ARG A 52 7.10 -1.83 4.98
CA ARG A 52 6.58 -2.79 4.00
C ARG A 52 7.12 -2.51 2.60
N GLN A 53 7.40 -1.26 2.26
CA GLN A 53 8.04 -0.93 0.99
C GLN A 53 9.43 -1.55 0.88
N GLN A 54 10.21 -1.48 1.97
CA GLN A 54 11.56 -2.04 2.02
C GLN A 54 11.53 -3.56 1.96
N GLU A 55 10.64 -4.21 2.72
CA GLU A 55 10.43 -5.65 2.66
C GLU A 55 10.11 -6.12 1.23
N LEU A 56 9.17 -5.44 0.54
CA LEU A 56 8.78 -5.80 -0.83
C LEU A 56 9.91 -5.57 -1.84
N LYS A 57 10.72 -4.51 -1.66
CA LYS A 57 11.91 -4.29 -2.49
C LYS A 57 12.96 -5.38 -2.28
N HIS A 58 13.10 -5.87 -1.05
CA HIS A 58 14.02 -6.97 -0.75
C HIS A 58 13.51 -8.30 -1.33
N GLU A 59 12.21 -8.59 -1.20
CA GLU A 59 11.60 -9.85 -1.64
C GLU A 59 11.42 -9.94 -3.16
N PHE A 60 11.05 -8.84 -3.83
CA PHE A 60 10.67 -8.82 -5.25
C PHE A 60 11.53 -7.89 -6.11
N GLY A 61 12.61 -7.32 -5.57
CA GLY A 61 13.50 -6.38 -6.25
C GLY A 61 12.93 -4.97 -6.42
N SER A 62 11.62 -4.82 -6.65
CA SER A 62 10.97 -3.51 -6.76
C SER A 62 9.50 -3.52 -6.37
N CYS A 63 8.98 -2.35 -6.02
CA CYS A 63 7.55 -2.11 -5.87
C CYS A 63 7.23 -0.63 -6.07
N ARG A 64 6.01 -0.33 -6.52
CA ARG A 64 5.50 1.04 -6.63
C ARG A 64 4.53 1.31 -5.50
N LEU A 65 4.73 2.40 -4.75
CA LEU A 65 3.71 2.90 -3.82
C LEU A 65 2.50 3.38 -4.64
N TYR A 66 1.36 2.74 -4.40
CA TYR A 66 0.08 3.07 -5.05
C TYR A 66 -0.66 4.15 -4.25
N GLN A 67 -0.83 3.95 -2.94
CA GLN A 67 -1.50 4.91 -2.06
C GLN A 67 -1.09 4.78 -0.60
N LEU A 68 -1.14 5.89 0.17
CA LEU A 68 -0.97 5.90 1.62
C LEU A 68 -2.29 6.22 2.34
N PHE A 69 -2.42 5.68 3.56
CA PHE A 69 -3.54 5.91 4.46
C PHE A 69 -3.05 6.07 5.90
N LEU A 70 -3.81 6.79 6.72
CA LEU A 70 -3.63 6.81 8.18
C LEU A 70 -4.34 5.63 8.86
N ASP A 71 -5.36 5.06 8.22
CA ASP A 71 -6.06 3.86 8.69
C ASP A 71 -5.57 2.60 7.96
N ARG A 72 -5.11 1.62 8.73
CA ARG A 72 -4.67 0.30 8.24
C ARG A 72 -5.78 -0.41 7.47
N LYS A 73 -7.03 -0.33 7.93
CA LYS A 73 -8.16 -1.05 7.34
C LYS A 73 -8.50 -0.51 5.95
N GLN A 74 -8.30 0.78 5.71
CA GLN A 74 -8.47 1.38 4.39
C GLN A 74 -7.42 0.86 3.40
N ALA A 75 -6.15 0.81 3.80
CA ALA A 75 -5.08 0.23 2.99
C ALA A 75 -5.34 -1.26 2.68
N GLU A 76 -5.75 -2.04 3.68
CA GLU A 76 -6.11 -3.45 3.50
C GLU A 76 -7.28 -3.63 2.53
N THR A 77 -8.33 -2.84 2.70
CA THR A 77 -9.55 -2.94 1.88
C THR A 77 -9.24 -2.60 0.42
N LEU A 78 -8.46 -1.54 0.18
CA LEU A 78 -8.05 -1.17 -1.17
C LEU A 78 -7.20 -2.27 -1.82
N ALA A 79 -6.21 -2.82 -1.12
CA ALA A 79 -5.38 -3.90 -1.67
C ALA A 79 -6.21 -5.16 -1.98
N LYS A 80 -7.15 -5.54 -1.12
CA LYS A 80 -8.07 -6.66 -1.37
C LYS A 80 -8.94 -6.41 -2.60
N TRP A 81 -9.49 -5.21 -2.72
CA TRP A 81 -10.34 -4.83 -3.84
C TRP A 81 -9.56 -4.84 -5.16
N LEU A 82 -8.39 -4.21 -5.20
CA LEU A 82 -7.54 -4.16 -6.41
C LEU A 82 -7.07 -5.55 -6.88
N ASN A 83 -6.81 -6.47 -5.95
CA ASN A 83 -6.48 -7.85 -6.33
C ASN A 83 -7.67 -8.64 -6.86
N LYS A 84 -8.92 -8.26 -6.55
CA LYS A 84 -10.12 -8.88 -7.13
C LYS A 84 -10.42 -8.38 -8.54
N GLU A 85 -10.04 -7.14 -8.87
CA GLU A 85 -10.25 -6.59 -10.21
C GLU A 85 -9.33 -7.18 -11.29
N ILE A 86 -8.19 -7.76 -10.91
CA ILE A 86 -7.23 -8.36 -11.87
C ILE A 86 -7.47 -9.87 -12.04
N GLN A 87 -8.39 -10.46 -11.27
CA GLN A 87 -8.82 -11.85 -11.46
C GLN A 87 -9.82 -11.95 -12.61
#